data_AF-A0AAV0IGE7-F1
#
_entry.id   AF-A0AAV0IGE7-F1
#
_cell.length_a   1.000
_cell.length_b   1.000
_cell.length_c   1.000
_cell.angle_alpha   90.00
_cell.angle_beta   90.00
_cell.angle_gamma   90.00
#
_symmetry.space_group_name_H-M   'P 1'
#
loop_
_entity.id
_entity.type
_entity.pdbx_description
1 polymer ?
#
loop_
_entity_poly.entity_id
_entity_poly.type
_entity_poly.pdbx_seq_one_letter_code
_entity_poly.pdbx_strand_id
1 'polypeptide(L)' 'ALNSDGSIYPDSGHATASGLIRDHTGSCLAPFTINLEICSITRPELRGDLEGLQLAWELGLSQGPGSARLSVRY' A
#
# COMPACT_ATOMS: atom_id res chain seq x y z
N ALA A 1 8.03 -6.74 3.87
CA ALA A 1 7.21 -5.68 4.48
C ALA A 1 6.38 -5.01 3.41
N LEU A 2 5.12 -4.71 3.69
CA LEU A 2 4.25 -3.88 2.83
C LEU A 2 4.17 -2.49 3.44
N ASN A 3 4.42 -1.46 2.62
CA ASN A 3 4.17 -0.07 2.97
C ASN A 3 3.22 0.52 1.93
N SER A 4 2.15 1.15 2.39
CA SER A 4 1.11 1.79 1.59
C SER A 4 0.81 3.17 2.17
N ASP A 5 0.39 4.09 1.31
CA ASP A 5 -0.07 5.42 1.68
C ASP A 5 -1.15 5.89 0.70
N GLY A 6 -2.21 6.48 1.24
CA GLY A 6 -3.28 7.10 0.49
C GLY A 6 -3.19 8.63 0.53
N SER A 7 -3.40 9.30 -0.60
CA SER A 7 -3.36 10.76 -0.68
C SER A 7 -4.53 11.33 -1.46
N ILE A 8 -4.90 12.57 -1.14
CA ILE A 8 -5.87 13.38 -1.89
C ILE A 8 -5.18 14.65 -2.37
N TYR A 9 -5.37 14.98 -3.65
CA TYR A 9 -5.01 16.28 -4.22
C TYR A 9 -6.02 17.34 -3.75
N PRO A 10 -5.60 18.36 -2.96
CA PRO A 10 -6.55 19.32 -2.37
C PRO A 10 -7.37 20.09 -3.40
N ASP A 11 -6.77 20.42 -4.55
CA ASP A 11 -7.39 21.27 -5.56
C ASP A 11 -8.43 20.55 -6.42
N SER A 12 -8.23 19.26 -6.69
CA SER A 12 -9.10 18.45 -7.56
C SER A 12 -9.95 17.43 -6.82
N GLY A 13 -9.63 17.15 -5.56
CA GLY A 13 -10.21 16.04 -4.81
C GLY A 13 -9.82 14.65 -5.32
N HIS A 14 -8.96 14.56 -6.35
CA HIS A 14 -8.50 13.28 -6.87
C HIS A 14 -7.71 12.53 -5.80
N ALA A 15 -7.94 11.22 -5.73
CA ALA A 15 -7.27 10.38 -4.77
C ALA A 15 -6.28 9.44 -5.46
N THR A 16 -5.20 9.11 -4.77
CA THR A 16 -4.24 8.10 -5.21
C THR A 16 -3.86 7.24 -4.03
N ALA A 17 -3.62 5.96 -4.28
CA ALA A 17 -2.98 5.07 -3.32
C ALA A 17 -1.67 4.58 -3.92
N SER A 18 -0.62 4.48 -3.13
CA SER A 18 0.66 3.97 -3.62
C SER A 18 1.37 3.20 -2.53
N GLY A 19 2.36 2.41 -2.91
CA GLY A 19 3.12 1.64 -1.95
C GLY A 19 4.22 0.82 -2.57
N LEU A 20 4.91 0.07 -1.72
CA LEU A 20 5.88 -0.92 -2.15
C LEU A 20 6.00 -2.07 -1.16
N ILE A 21 6.35 -3.22 -1.71
CA ILE A 21 6.75 -4.41 -0.98
C ILE A 21 8.28 -4.44 -0.92
N ARG A 22 8.82 -4.70 0.27
CA ARG A 22 10.26 -4.84 0.51
C ARG A 22 10.61 -6.21 1.07
N ASP A 23 11.80 -6.71 0.77
CA ASP A 23 12.37 -7.87 1.44
C ASP A 23 12.92 -7.52 2.84
N HIS A 24 13.55 -8.49 3.49
CA HIS A 24 14.14 -8.33 4.82
C HIS A 24 15.39 -7.44 4.85
N THR A 25 16.02 -7.19 3.70
CA THR A 25 17.14 -6.26 3.55
C THR A 25 16.67 -4.83 3.31
N GLY A 26 15.36 -4.64 3.11
CA GLY A 26 14.77 -3.36 2.74
C GLY A 26 14.75 -3.10 1.23
N SER A 27 15.20 -4.06 0.41
CA SER A 27 15.20 -3.94 -1.05
C SER A 27 13.77 -3.97 -1.58
N CYS A 28 13.46 -3.10 -2.54
CA CYS A 28 12.14 -3.05 -3.18
C CYS A 28 11.94 -4.29 -4.06
N LEU A 29 10.92 -5.08 -3.74
CA LEU A 29 10.50 -6.22 -4.55
C LEU A 29 9.51 -5.76 -5.63
N ALA A 30 8.54 -4.93 -5.26
CA ALA A 30 7.54 -4.42 -6.20
C ALA A 30 6.92 -3.10 -5.69
N PRO A 31 6.99 -2.01 -6.48
CA PRO A 31 6.20 -0.81 -6.25
C PRO A 31 4.83 -0.91 -6.91
N PHE A 32 3.85 -0.16 -6.41
CA PHE A 32 2.54 -0.04 -7.03
C PHE A 32 1.94 1.37 -6.86
N THR A 33 1.02 1.72 -7.75
CA THR A 33 0.27 2.98 -7.70
C THR A 33 -1.11 2.76 -8.30
N ILE A 34 -2.13 3.24 -7.62
CA ILE A 34 -3.53 3.17 -8.01
C ILE A 34 -4.07 4.60 -8.09
N ASN A 35 -4.51 4.99 -9.28
CA ASN A 35 -5.30 6.20 -9.44
C ASN A 35 -6.74 5.92 -9.05
N LEU A 36 -7.26 6.73 -8.15
CA LEU A 36 -8.64 6.69 -7.73
C LEU A 36 -9.34 7.97 -8.18
N GLU A 37 -10.64 7.86 -8.40
CA GLU A 37 -11.47 9.04 -8.61
C GLU A 37 -11.62 9.82 -7.30
N ILE A 38 -12.41 10.89 -7.36
CA ILE A 38 -12.72 11.73 -6.20
C ILE A 38 -13.38 10.88 -5.11
N CYS A 39 -12.72 10.81 -3.94
CA CYS A 39 -13.23 10.09 -2.77
C CYS A 39 -12.65 10.64 -1.47
N SER A 40 -13.16 10.17 -0.32
CA SER A 40 -12.63 10.51 0.99
C SER A 40 -11.33 9.78 1.29
N ILE A 41 -10.50 10.35 2.18
CA ILE A 41 -9.12 9.88 2.45
C ILE A 41 -9.07 8.42 2.92
N THR A 42 -10.12 7.91 3.55
CA THR A 42 -10.20 6.52 4.00
C THR A 42 -10.15 5.51 2.84
N ARG A 43 -10.66 5.87 1.65
CA ARG A 43 -10.70 4.96 0.50
C ARG A 43 -9.31 4.69 -0.11
N PRO A 44 -8.46 5.68 -0.43
CA PRO A 44 -7.11 5.40 -0.91
C PRO A 44 -6.26 4.65 0.10
N GLU A 45 -6.37 4.95 1.40
CA GLU A 45 -5.65 4.22 2.46
C GLU A 45 -5.97 2.71 2.44
N LEU A 46 -7.25 2.36 2.54
CA LEU A 46 -7.68 0.96 2.54
C LEU A 46 -7.42 0.27 1.20
N ARG A 47 -7.51 1.01 0.08
CA ARG A 47 -7.23 0.44 -1.24
C ARG A 47 -5.74 0.14 -1.41
N GLY A 48 -4.86 0.98 -0.87
CA GLY A 48 -3.41 0.75 -0.86
C GLY A 48 -3.05 -0.53 -0.13
N ASP A 49 -3.65 -0.78 1.03
CA ASP A 49 -3.44 -2.01 1.80
C ASP A 49 -3.93 -3.26 1.04
N LEU A 50 -5.14 -3.20 0.47
CA LEU A 50 -5.72 -4.32 -0.27
C LEU A 50 -4.86 -4.70 -1.48
N GLU A 51 -4.49 -3.71 -2.29
CA GLU A 51 -3.69 -3.93 -3.50
C GLU A 51 -2.29 -4.42 -3.15
N GLY A 52 -1.68 -3.88 -2.10
CA GLY A 52 -0.39 -4.35 -1.59
C GLY A 52 -0.44 -5.80 -1.10
N LEU A 53 -1.52 -6.22 -0.44
CA LEU A 53 -1.72 -7.60 0.00
C LEU A 53 -1.97 -8.55 -1.18
N GLN A 54 -2.75 -8.12 -2.18
CA GLN A 54 -2.98 -8.88 -3.40
C GLN A 54 -1.67 -9.07 -4.19
N LEU A 55 -0.90 -8.01 -4.35
CA LEU A 55 0.41 -8.08 -5.01
C LEU A 55 1.39 -8.99 -4.24
N ALA A 56 1.39 -8.93 -2.90
CA ALA A 56 2.21 -9.83 -2.09
C ALA A 56 1.81 -11.30 -2.30
N TRP A 57 0.51 -11.57 -2.38
CA TRP A 57 -0.01 -12.90 -2.66
C TRP A 57 0.40 -13.41 -4.05
N GLU A 58 0.28 -12.57 -5.08
CA GLU A 58 0.70 -12.89 -6.46
C GLU A 58 2.21 -13.15 -6.57
N LEU A 59 3.01 -12.47 -5.76
CA LEU A 59 4.45 -12.72 -5.62
C LEU A 59 4.79 -14.00 -4.84
N GLY A 60 3.79 -14.75 -4.36
CA GLY A 60 3.99 -15.98 -3.59
C GLY A 60 4.47 -15.75 -2.16
N LEU A 61 4.24 -14.56 -1.60
CA LEU A 61 4.62 -14.24 -0.22
C LEU A 61 3.56 -14.79 0.76
N SER A 62 3.61 -16.09 1.06
CA SER A 62 2.68 -16.78 1.97
C SER A 62 3.32 -17.16 3.33
N GLN A 63 3.32 -16.21 4.27
CA GLN A 63 3.48 -16.28 5.77
C GLN A 63 4.55 -17.19 6.48
N GLY A 64 5.29 -16.57 7.44
CA GLY A 64 5.57 -17.05 8.83
C GLY A 64 7.04 -17.05 9.34
N PRO A 65 7.37 -16.92 10.67
CA PRO A 65 6.77 -16.19 11.78
C PRO A 65 7.58 -14.91 12.12
N GLY A 66 6.93 -13.76 12.16
CA GLY A 66 7.59 -12.51 12.53
C GLY A 66 6.67 -11.36 12.17
N SER A 67 5.74 -11.06 13.08
CA SER A 67 4.84 -9.92 13.09
C SER A 67 5.05 -8.96 11.89
N ALA A 68 4.26 -9.12 10.83
CA ALA A 68 4.11 -8.08 9.83
C ALA A 68 3.44 -6.90 10.55
N ARG A 69 4.26 -6.05 11.15
CA ARG A 69 3.81 -4.86 11.85
C ARG A 69 3.42 -3.85 10.78
N LEU A 70 2.11 -3.73 10.55
CA LEU A 70 1.55 -2.54 9.94
C LEU A 70 1.89 -1.37 10.87
N SER A 71 2.92 -0.60 10.51
CA SER A 71 3.23 0.65 11.20
C SER A 71 2.58 1.78 10.42
N VAL A 72 1.37 2.17 10.82
CA VAL A 72 0.79 3.44 10.42
C VAL A 72 1.56 4.52 11.19
N ARG A 73 2.27 5.41 10.49
CA ARG A 73 2.86 6.60 11.10
C ARG A 73 1.91 7.78 10.85
N TYR A 74 1.32 8.27 11.93
CA TYR A 74 0.59 9.53 11.99
C TYR A 74 1.55 10.71 12.12
#